data_AF-A0A8S2V9C7-F1
#
_entry.id   AF-A0A8S2V9C7-F1
#
_cell.length_a   1.000
_cell.length_b   1.000
_cell.length_c   1.000
_cell.angle_alpha   90.00
_cell.angle_beta   90.00
_cell.angle_gamma   90.00
#
_symmetry.space_group_name_H-M   'P 1'
#
loop_
_entity.id
_entity.type
_entity.pdbx_description
1 polymer ?
#
loop_
_entity_poly.entity_id
_entity_poly.type
_entity_poly.pdbx_seq_one_letter_code
_entity_poly.pdbx_strand_id
1 'polypeptide(L)'
;MFFIINHSSQGILTIRKEIDRDELCRLRRCRCDTWCDLELEIFINIDKYNLEYITIRILDKNDHSPQFSSLNNQLNLTIVESAPIGASIKLEP
;
A
#
# COMPACT_ATOMS: atom_id res chain seq x y z
N MET A 1 -3.37 -2.26 16.04
CA MET A 1 -4.77 -1.81 15.85
C MET A 1 -4.73 -0.41 15.25
N PHE A 2 -5.13 -0.24 13.99
CA PHE A 2 -5.02 1.03 13.25
C PHE A 2 -6.21 1.97 13.50
N PHE A 3 -7.37 1.40 13.81
CA PHE A 3 -8.60 2.14 14.07
C PHE A 3 -9.01 2.08 15.54
N ILE A 4 -9.78 3.07 15.98
CA ILE A 4 -10.44 3.10 17.29
C ILE A 4 -11.87 3.61 17.12
N ILE A 5 -12.81 3.03 17.87
CA ILE A 5 -14.20 3.47 17.90
C ILE A 5 -14.41 4.31 19.16
N ASN A 6 -14.93 5.52 19.01
CA ASN A 6 -15.30 6.36 20.13
C ASN A 6 -16.76 6.08 20.54
N HIS A 7 -16.93 5.23 21.56
CA HIS A 7 -18.24 4.85 22.09
C HIS A 7 -18.98 6.02 22.78
N SER A 8 -18.25 6.97 23.37
CA SER A 8 -18.84 8.15 24.01
C SER A 8 -19.29 9.21 23.00
N SER A 9 -18.77 9.16 21.76
CA SER A 9 -19.09 10.08 20.67
C SER A 9 -19.79 9.34 19.53
N GLN A 10 -20.97 8.77 19.80
CA GLN A 10 -21.87 8.19 18.79
C GLN A 10 -21.28 7.05 17.94
N GLY A 11 -20.18 6.40 18.37
CA GLY A 11 -19.58 5.30 17.62
C GLY A 11 -18.71 5.73 16.44
N ILE A 12 -18.18 6.95 16.43
CA ILE A 12 -17.28 7.41 15.36
C ILE A 12 -16.01 6.55 15.30
N LEU A 13 -15.74 5.98 14.13
CA LEU A 13 -14.49 5.28 13.82
C LEU A 13 -13.41 6.28 13.40
N THR A 14 -12.26 6.26 14.07
CA THR A 14 -11.13 7.14 13.77
C THR A 14 -9.84 6.36 13.59
N ILE A 15 -8.87 6.99 12.91
CA ILE A 15 -7.53 6.46 12.73
C ILE A 15 -6.71 6.76 13.98
N ARG A 16 -6.15 5.73 14.61
CA ARG A 16 -5.29 5.83 15.81
C ARG A 16 -3.81 5.86 15.47
N LYS A 17 -3.42 5.17 14.40
CA LYS A 17 -2.03 5.06 13.93
C LYS A 17 -2.01 5.28 12.43
N GLU A 18 -0.95 5.91 11.93
CA GLU A 18 -0.66 5.99 10.51
C GLU A 18 -0.78 4.61 9.83
N ILE A 19 -1.36 4.63 8.64
CA ILE A 19 -1.63 3.46 7.82
C ILE A 19 -0.78 3.57 6.57
N ASP A 20 0.20 2.67 6.47
CA ASP A 20 1.02 2.51 5.28
C ASP A 20 0.48 1.33 4.46
N ARG A 21 -0.04 1.61 3.27
CA ARG A 21 -0.68 0.60 2.41
C ARG A 21 0.33 -0.44 1.96
N ASP A 22 1.54 -0.03 1.61
CA ASP A 22 2.58 -0.90 1.08
C ASP A 22 3.09 -1.89 2.15
N GLU A 23 3.22 -1.45 3.40
CA GLU A 23 3.50 -2.29 4.55
C GLU A 23 2.37 -3.31 4.78
N LEU A 24 1.09 -2.88 4.72
CA LEU A 24 -0.05 -3.76 4.88
C LEU A 24 -0.11 -4.85 3.80
N CYS A 25 0.09 -4.47 2.54
CA CYS A 25 0.14 -5.41 1.41
C CYS A 25 1.31 -6.39 1.56
N ARG A 26 2.51 -5.89 1.87
CA ARG A 26 3.73 -6.70 2.04
C ARG A 26 3.58 -7.71 3.17
N LEU A 27 2.98 -7.30 4.29
CA LEU A 27 2.70 -8.16 5.43
C LEU A 27 1.44 -9.02 5.24
N ARG A 28 0.77 -8.95 4.08
CA ARG A 28 -0.49 -9.65 3.77
C ARG A 28 -1.59 -9.40 4.81
N ARG A 29 -1.62 -8.20 5.39
CA ARG A 29 -2.64 -7.76 6.34
C ARG A 29 -3.91 -7.25 5.67
N CYS A 30 -3.82 -6.87 4.40
CA CYS A 30 -4.95 -6.71 3.50
C CYS A 30 -4.71 -7.49 2.21
N ARG A 31 -5.77 -7.88 1.52
CA ARG A 31 -5.69 -8.47 0.18
C ARG A 31 -5.33 -7.35 -0.80
N CYS A 32 -4.34 -7.50 -1.68
CA CYS A 32 -3.91 -6.40 -2.59
C CYS A 32 -3.93 -6.79 -4.09
N ASP A 33 -4.79 -7.74 -4.47
CA ASP A 33 -4.95 -8.16 -5.86
C ASP A 33 -5.60 -7.07 -6.74
N THR A 34 -6.41 -6.20 -6.13
CA THR A 34 -7.11 -5.12 -6.84
C THR A 34 -7.33 -3.88 -5.94
N TRP A 35 -7.67 -4.09 -4.66
CA TRP A 35 -7.80 -3.05 -3.64
C TRP A 35 -7.28 -3.59 -2.32
N CYS A 36 -6.69 -2.76 -1.45
CA CYS A 36 -6.31 -3.12 -0.07
C CYS A 36 -7.53 -3.03 0.85
N ASP A 37 -8.25 -4.13 1.01
CA ASP A 37 -9.44 -4.22 1.86
C ASP A 37 -9.07 -4.83 3.23
N LEU A 38 -9.35 -4.08 4.31
CA LEU A 38 -9.21 -4.51 5.70
C LEU A 38 -10.57 -4.87 6.27
N GLU A 39 -10.64 -6.01 6.95
CA GLU A 39 -11.85 -6.47 7.61
C GLU A 39 -11.76 -6.18 9.12
N LEU A 40 -12.76 -5.48 9.63
CA LEU A 40 -12.89 -5.13 11.05
C LEU A 40 -14.11 -5.83 11.64
N GLU A 41 -13.89 -6.62 12.67
CA GLU A 41 -14.96 -7.23 13.46
C GLU A 41 -15.46 -6.25 14.52
N ILE A 42 -16.78 -6.02 14.56
CA ILE A 42 -17.41 -5.17 15.55
C ILE A 42 -18.56 -5.89 16.26
N PHE A 43 -18.70 -5.62 17.56
CA PHE A 43 -19.83 -6.07 18.37
C PHE A 43 -20.84 -4.93 18.52
N ILE A 44 -22.02 -5.09 17.94
CA ILE A 44 -23.07 -4.05 17.96
C ILE A 44 -23.93 -4.14 19.22
N ASN A 45 -23.99 -5.30 19.88
CA ASN A 45 -24.75 -5.47 21.11
C ASN A 45 -24.15 -6.53 22.03
N ILE A 46 -23.88 -6.15 23.28
CA ILE A 46 -23.25 -7.02 24.30
C ILE A 46 -24.20 -8.17 24.69
N ASP A 47 -25.51 -7.92 24.68
CA ASP A 47 -26.51 -8.90 25.15
C ASP A 47 -26.93 -9.93 24.09
N LYS A 48 -26.56 -9.72 22.81
CA LYS A 48 -26.94 -10.62 21.70
C LYS A 48 -25.77 -11.17 20.89
N TYR A 49 -24.52 -10.80 21.19
CA TYR A 49 -23.33 -11.28 20.46
C TYR A 49 -23.46 -11.21 18.92
N ASN A 50 -24.14 -10.21 18.39
CA ASN A 50 -24.17 -9.99 16.94
C ASN A 50 -22.82 -9.38 16.53
N LEU A 51 -21.97 -10.24 15.96
CA LEU A 51 -20.71 -9.87 15.34
C LEU A 51 -20.97 -9.49 13.89
N GLU A 52 -20.56 -8.28 13.52
CA GLU A 52 -20.66 -7.77 12.16
C GLU A 52 -19.28 -7.42 11.63
N TYR A 53 -19.13 -7.56 10.32
CA TYR A 53 -17.89 -7.29 9.61
C TYR A 53 -18.00 -5.98 8.83
N ILE A 54 -17.07 -5.07 9.06
CA ILE A 54 -16.92 -3.85 8.28
C ILE A 54 -15.69 -3.97 7.40
N THR A 55 -15.86 -3.74 6.10
CA THR A 55 -14.74 -3.65 5.16
C THR A 55 -14.29 -2.19 5.00
N ILE A 56 -13.03 -1.92 5.30
CA ILE A 56 -12.39 -0.62 5.10
C ILE A 56 -11.42 -0.74 3.93
N ARG A 57 -11.70 -0.01 2.85
CA ARG A 57 -10.81 0.06 1.69
C ARG A 57 -9.76 1.15 1.87
N ILE A 58 -8.49 0.76 1.89
CA ILE A 58 -7.36 1.69 1.93
C ILE A 58 -7.05 2.13 0.50
N LEU A 59 -7.24 3.42 0.24
CA LEU A 59 -6.91 4.02 -1.05
C LEU A 59 -5.41 4.26 -1.15
N ASP A 60 -4.89 4.11 -2.36
CA ASP A 60 -3.51 4.43 -2.65
C ASP A 60 -3.30 5.95 -2.65
N LYS A 61 -2.18 6.37 -2.08
CA LYS A 61 -1.71 7.74 -2.19
C LYS A 61 -0.41 7.67 -2.97
N ASN A 62 -0.25 8.54 -3.97
CA ASN A 62 0.99 8.64 -4.72
C ASN A 62 2.06 9.41 -3.92
N ASP A 63 2.52 8.84 -2.82
CA ASP A 63 3.60 9.38 -1.97
C ASP A 63 4.96 8.70 -2.17
N HIS A 64 5.01 7.64 -2.98
CA HIS A 64 6.23 6.98 -3.39
C HIS A 64 6.70 7.50 -4.76
N SER A 65 7.80 8.23 -4.77
CA SER A 65 8.43 8.68 -6.02
C SER A 65 9.21 7.52 -6.68
N PRO A 66 9.25 7.43 -8.01
CA PRO A 66 10.06 6.44 -8.70
C PRO A 66 11.53 6.52 -8.27
N GLN A 67 12.15 5.37 -8.05
CA GLN A 67 13.57 5.26 -7.74
C GLN A 67 14.25 4.38 -8.79
N PHE A 68 15.37 4.87 -9.32
CA PHE A 68 16.24 4.08 -10.18
C PHE A 68 17.22 3.29 -9.32
N SER A 69 17.52 2.06 -9.73
CA SER A 69 18.45 1.16 -9.03
C SER A 69 19.91 1.61 -9.07
N SER A 70 20.25 2.58 -9.94
CA SER A 70 21.60 3.13 -10.03
C SER A 70 22.02 3.77 -8.69
N LEU A 71 23.11 3.28 -8.11
CA LEU A 71 23.59 3.65 -6.76
C LEU A 71 23.71 5.16 -6.50
N ASN A 72 23.99 5.96 -7.54
CA ASN A 72 24.25 7.40 -7.44
C ASN A 72 23.38 8.25 -8.39
N ASN A 73 22.22 7.75 -8.83
CA ASN A 73 21.42 8.38 -9.90
C ASN A 73 22.24 8.60 -11.21
N GLN A 74 23.27 7.79 -11.43
CA GLN A 74 24.13 7.86 -12.60
C GLN A 74 24.23 6.48 -13.24
N LEU A 75 24.06 6.42 -14.56
CA LEU A 75 24.19 5.21 -15.35
C LEU A 75 25.18 5.50 -16.48
N ASN A 76 26.31 4.78 -16.47
CA ASN A 76 27.33 4.90 -17.50
C ASN A 76 27.06 3.86 -18.59
N LEU A 77 26.91 4.31 -19.83
CA LEU A 77 26.65 3.46 -21.00
C LEU A 77 27.77 3.64 -22.02
N THR A 78 28.23 2.53 -22.60
CA THR A 78 29.23 2.52 -23.67
C THR A 78 28.60 1.99 -24.95
N ILE A 79 28.75 2.74 -26.04
CA ILE A 79 28.23 2.38 -27.36
C ILE A 79 29.41 2.22 -28.31
N VAL A 80 29.43 1.13 -29.06
CA VAL A 80 30.44 0.92 -30.11
C VAL A 80 30.18 1.84 -31.29
N GLU A 81 31.22 2.41 -31.88
CA GLU A 81 31.10 3.35 -33.02
C GLU A 81 30.43 2.72 -34.25
N SER A 82 30.55 1.41 -34.41
CA SER A 82 29.96 0.63 -35.51
C SER A 82 28.50 0.24 -35.26
N ALA A 83 27.88 0.77 -34.20
CA ALA A 83 26.49 0.46 -33.89
C ALA A 83 25.57 0.85 -35.05
N PRO A 84 24.74 -0.09 -35.57
CA PRO A 84 23.84 0.21 -36.66
C PRO A 84 22.71 1.13 -36.20
N ILE A 85 22.10 1.84 -37.15
CA ILE A 85 20.91 2.64 -36.92
C ILE A 85 19.79 1.74 -36.36
N GLY A 86 19.17 2.16 -35.26
CA GLY A 86 18.12 1.40 -34.58
C GLY A 86 18.63 0.42 -33.50
N ALA A 87 19.94 0.38 -33.22
CA ALA A 87 20.48 -0.39 -32.11
C ALA A 87 19.82 0.03 -30.78
N SER A 88 19.35 -0.96 -30.02
CA SER A 88 18.74 -0.77 -28.69
C SER A 88 19.64 -1.38 -27.62
N ILE A 89 19.90 -0.64 -26.55
CA ILE A 89 20.73 -1.08 -25.43
C ILE A 89 19.81 -1.32 -24.23
N LYS A 90 19.84 -2.54 -23.71
CA LYS A 90 19.13 -2.85 -22.47
C LYS A 90 19.94 -2.27 -21.31
N LEU A 91 19.27 -1.50 -20.47
CA LEU A 91 19.85 -1.05 -19.21
C LEU A 91 19.80 -2.25 -18.26
N GLU A 92 20.95 -2.66 -17.73
CA GLU A 92 20.96 -3.62 -16.63
C GLU A 92 20.51 -2.91 -15.35
N PRO A 93 19.67 -3.56 -14.53
CA PRO A 93 19.18 -3.00 -13.28
C PRO A 93 20.29 -2.79 -12.26
#